data_AF-B3T705-F1
#
_entry.id   AF-B3T705-F1
#
_cell.length_a   1.000
_cell.length_b   1.000
_cell.length_c   1.000
_cell.angle_alpha   90.00
_cell.angle_beta   90.00
_cell.angle_gamma   90.00
#
_symmetry.space_group_name_H-M   'P 1'
#
loop_
_entity.id
_entity.type
_entity.pdbx_description
1 polymer ?
#
loop_
_entity_poly.entity_id
_entity_poly.type
_entity_poly.pdbx_seq_one_letter_code
_entity_poly.pdbx_strand_id
1 'polypeptide(L)' 'MRVIQKIVVISLAVFISAFFIPTVFNIICNGPLRLDCPIIDWI' A
#
# COMPACT_ATOMS: atom_id res chain seq x y z
N MET A 1 -24.14 -13.74 -11.09
CA MET A 1 -22.71 -14.14 -11.15
C MET A 1 -21.71 -13.02 -11.45
N ARG A 2 -22.08 -11.87 -12.06
CA ARG A 2 -21.09 -10.79 -12.37
C ARG A 2 -20.76 -9.82 -11.22
N VAL A 3 -21.63 -9.69 -10.22
CA VAL A 3 -21.48 -8.67 -9.14
C VAL A 3 -20.50 -9.13 -8.06
N ILE A 4 -20.60 -10.38 -7.62
CA ILE A 4 -19.74 -10.96 -6.58
C ILE A 4 -18.27 -10.92 -7.00
N GLN A 5 -17.98 -11.24 -8.27
CA GLN A 5 -16.61 -11.21 -8.80
C GLN A 5 -16.02 -9.79 -8.77
N LYS A 6 -16.81 -8.75 -9.06
CA LYS A 6 -16.36 -7.36 -8.97
C LYS A 6 -16.02 -6.95 -7.54
N ILE A 7 -16.83 -7.37 -6.56
CA ILE A 7 -16.59 -7.08 -5.14
C ILE A 7 -15.29 -7.73 -4.67
N VAL A 8 -15.06 -8.99 -5.06
CA VAL A 8 -13.82 -9.71 -4.73
C VAL A 8 -12.61 -8.98 -5.31
N VAL A 9 -12.64 -8.57 -6.58
CA VAL A 9 -11.52 -7.85 -7.21
C VAL A 9 -11.22 -6.51 -6.51
N ILE A 10 -12.26 -5.74 -6.16
CA ILE A 10 -12.08 -4.46 -5.46
C ILE A 10 -11.47 -4.70 -4.06
N SER A 11 -11.99 -5.68 -3.31
CA SER A 11 -11.45 -6.01 -1.98
C SER A 11 -9.99 -6.48 -2.04
N LEU A 12 -9.62 -7.25 -3.06
CA LEU A 12 -8.26 -7.74 -3.26
C LEU A 12 -7.31 -6.58 -3.60
N ALA A 13 -7.73 -5.66 -4.47
CA ALA A 13 -6.94 -4.49 -4.84
C ALA A 13 -6.66 -3.59 -3.63
N VAL A 14 -7.68 -3.34 -2.79
CA VAL A 14 -7.53 -2.56 -1.55
C VAL A 14 -6.57 -3.25 -0.60
N PHE A 15 -6.71 -4.56 -0.40
CA PHE A 15 -5.84 -5.33 0.50
C PHE A 15 -4.37 -5.30 0.06
N ILE A 16 -4.10 -5.49 -1.23
CA ILE A 16 -2.75 -5.45 -1.78
C ILE A 16 -2.16 -4.04 -1.63
N SER A 17 -2.93 -2.99 -1.94
CA SER A 17 -2.46 -1.61 -1.81
C SER A 17 -2.08 -1.26 -0.38
N ALA A 18 -2.91 -1.62 0.61
CA ALA A 18 -2.66 -1.36 2.02
C ALA A 18 -1.39 -2.07 2.54
N PHE A 19 -1.01 -3.21 1.96
CA PHE A 19 0.18 -3.96 2.38
C PHE A 19 1.46 -3.50 1.67
N PHE A 20 1.35 -3.12 0.39
CA PHE A 20 2.51 -2.71 -0.41
C PHE A 20 2.97 -1.28 -0.10
N ILE A 21 2.04 -0.35 0.16
CA ILE A 21 2.37 1.06 0.46
C ILE A 21 3.35 1.19 1.65
N PRO A 22 3.10 0.62 2.84
CA PRO A 22 4.02 0.77 3.97
C PRO A 22 5.37 0.08 3.72
N THR A 23 5.36 -1.02 2.96
CA THR A 23 6.59 -1.75 2.61
C THR A 23 7.47 -0.92 1.68
N VAL A 24 6.89 -0.33 0.64
CA VAL A 24 7.60 0.54 -0.30
C VAL A 24 8.10 1.80 0.40
N PHE A 25 7.28 2.41 1.26
CA PHE A 25 7.72 3.52 2.11
C PHE A 25 8.91 3.13 2.97
N ASN A 26 8.85 2.00 3.69
CA ASN A 26 9.96 1.55 4.53
C ASN A 26 11.25 1.34 3.72
N ILE A 27 11.18 0.79 2.51
CA ILE A 27 12.36 0.61 1.64
C ILE A 27 12.93 1.94 1.15
N ILE A 28 12.10 2.92 0.84
CA ILE A 28 12.55 4.23 0.35
C ILE A 28 13.17 5.06 1.49
N CYS A 29 12.54 5.03 2.67
CA CYS A 29 12.89 5.89 3.80
C CYS A 29 13.97 5.27 4.69
N ASN A 30 13.89 3.97 4.99
CA ASN A 30 14.86 3.25 5.84
C ASN A 30 15.84 2.38 5.04
N GLY A 31 15.64 2.23 3.73
CA GLY A 31 16.56 1.49 2.86
C GLY A 31 17.71 2.35 2.32
N PRO A 32 18.45 1.84 1.33
CA PRO A 32 19.72 2.41 0.87
C PRO A 32 19.60 3.78 0.20
N LEU A 33 18.38 4.17 -0.19
CA LEU A 33 18.08 5.46 -0.81
C LEU A 33 18.03 6.61 0.22
N ARG A 34 17.84 6.32 1.52
CA ARG A 34 17.80 7.28 2.65
C ARG A 34 17.14 8.62 2.31
N LEU A 35 15.96 8.59 1.69
CA LEU A 35 15.17 9.81 1.58
C LEU A 35 14.63 10.17 2.96
N ASP A 36 14.79 11.43 3.36
CA ASP A 36 14.05 12.03 4.47
C ASP A 36 12.57 11.98 4.11
N CYS A 37 11.91 10.89 4.50
CA CYS A 37 10.47 10.79 4.45
C CYS A 37 9.95 11.42 5.73
N PRO A 38 9.42 12.66 5.68
CA PRO A 38 8.67 13.14 6.82
C PRO A 38 7.53 12.14 7.00
N ILE A 39 7.48 11.54 8.19
CA ILE A 39 6.30 10.88 8.71
C ILE A 39 5.20 11.94 8.74
N ILE A 40 4.58 12.17 7.59
CA ILE A 40 3.23 12.69 7.46
C ILE A 40 2.43 11.40 7.39
N ASP A 41 1.99 10.92 8.55
CA ASP A 41 0.62 11.25 9.01
C ASP A 41 -0.39 10.73 7.98
N TRP A 42 -0.26 9.43 7.67
CA TRP A 42 -1.29 8.70 6.93
C TRP A 42 -2.28 7.99 7.87
N ILE A 43 -2.17 8.22 9.19
CA ILE A 43 -3.10 7.90 10.31
C ILE A 43 -2.55 8.54 11.59
#